data_AF-A0A0E3ZBQ2-F1
#
_entry.id   AF-A0A0E3ZBQ2-F1
#
_cell.length_a   1.000
_cell.length_b   1.000
_cell.length_c   1.000
_cell.angle_alpha   90.00
_cell.angle_beta   90.00
_cell.angle_gamma   90.00
#
_symmetry.space_group_name_H-M   'P 1'
#
loop_
_entity.id
_entity.type
_entity.pdbx_description
1 polymer ?
#
loop_
_entity_poly.entity_id
_entity_poly.type
_entity_poly.pdbx_seq_one_letter_code
_entity_poly.pdbx_strand_id
1 'polypeptide(L)'
;MSNRKLYGDAKLIKELLGKMQLVEEAEGGWATVYKDASSGRFWMKYHTTAGEQSGGGYELLIRLPLPTTQKLVAVAIESPFEDEAVAAVMRLLEEEALEKKDFRHVLVNRLEEMNLESLPTEQKQRIRKVFTLTSLLDPTNKREVKGKTIEQLKEDAAYFENVSKRALILSDKL
;
A
#
# COMPACT_ATOMS: atom_id res chain seq x y z
N MET A 1 10.20 -20.02 0.66
CA MET A 1 9.12 -19.00 0.60
C MET A 1 9.16 -18.25 -0.72
N SER A 2 8.00 -17.83 -1.24
CA SER A 2 7.91 -17.10 -2.53
C SER A 2 8.65 -15.76 -2.49
N ASN A 3 8.77 -15.09 -3.64
CA ASN A 3 9.42 -13.76 -3.73
C ASN A 3 8.56 -12.61 -3.18
N ARG A 4 7.42 -12.92 -2.56
CA ARG A 4 6.50 -11.97 -1.94
C ARG A 4 7.20 -11.04 -0.93
N LYS A 5 6.67 -9.84 -0.84
CA LYS A 5 7.09 -8.75 0.03
C LYS A 5 6.09 -8.53 1.15
N LEU A 6 4.80 -8.81 0.91
CA LEU A 6 3.74 -8.64 1.90
C LEU A 6 2.77 -9.84 1.90
N TYR A 7 2.13 -10.03 3.04
CA TYR A 7 0.95 -10.86 3.22
C TYR A 7 -0.11 -10.05 3.97
N GLY A 8 -1.35 -10.16 3.52
CA GLY A 8 -2.51 -9.49 4.12
C GLY A 8 -3.66 -10.44 4.47
N ASP A 9 -3.51 -11.74 4.19
CA ASP A 9 -4.45 -12.76 4.65
C ASP A 9 -4.07 -13.26 6.05
N ALA A 10 -4.93 -13.02 7.04
CA ALA A 10 -4.65 -13.34 8.44
C ALA A 10 -4.41 -14.84 8.69
N LYS A 11 -5.08 -15.74 7.96
CA LYS A 11 -4.88 -17.19 8.11
C LYS A 11 -3.49 -17.57 7.59
N LEU A 12 -3.13 -17.08 6.42
CA LEU A 12 -1.82 -17.30 5.81
C LEU A 12 -0.69 -16.71 6.66
N ILE A 13 -0.88 -15.50 7.20
CA ILE A 13 0.07 -14.89 8.14
C ILE A 13 0.27 -15.82 9.34
N LYS A 14 -0.80 -16.28 9.98
CA LYS A 14 -0.72 -17.20 11.13
C LYS A 14 0.03 -18.50 10.79
N GLU A 15 -0.24 -19.10 9.63
CA GLU A 15 0.45 -20.30 9.16
C GLU A 15 1.95 -20.08 8.90
N LEU A 16 2.32 -18.92 8.34
CA LEU A 16 3.71 -18.55 8.08
C LEU A 16 4.46 -18.31 9.39
N LEU A 17 3.86 -17.57 10.32
CA LEU A 17 4.48 -17.26 11.61
C LEU A 17 4.74 -18.51 12.45
N GLY A 18 3.87 -19.53 12.39
CA GLY A 18 4.09 -20.81 13.06
C GLY A 18 5.35 -21.57 12.59
N LYS A 19 5.97 -21.13 11.49
CA LYS A 19 7.20 -21.71 10.91
C LYS A 19 8.42 -20.79 11.06
N MET A 20 8.27 -19.62 11.69
CA MET A 20 9.32 -18.64 11.87
C MET A 20 9.75 -18.55 13.33
N GLN A 21 10.99 -18.12 13.55
CA GLN A 21 11.51 -17.85 14.88
C GLN A 21 11.17 -16.41 15.27
N LEU A 22 10.56 -16.21 16.44
CA LEU A 22 10.41 -14.89 17.04
C LEU A 22 11.80 -14.32 17.39
N VAL A 23 12.09 -13.10 16.95
CA VAL A 23 13.36 -12.41 17.19
C VAL A 23 13.19 -11.28 18.21
N GLU A 24 12.17 -10.45 18.00
CA GLU A 24 11.94 -9.23 18.79
C GLU A 24 10.44 -8.92 18.79
N GLU A 25 9.96 -8.34 19.89
CA GLU A 25 8.60 -7.84 20.01
C GLU A 25 8.64 -6.44 20.61
N ALA A 26 8.00 -5.48 19.94
CA ALA A 26 7.87 -4.12 20.45
C ALA A 26 6.95 -4.10 21.69
N GLU A 27 7.21 -3.18 22.61
CA GLU A 27 6.39 -2.99 23.81
C GLU A 27 4.92 -2.74 23.42
N GLY A 28 4.00 -3.54 23.96
CA GLY A 28 2.58 -3.49 23.63
C GLY A 28 2.14 -4.34 22.42
N GLY A 29 3.02 -5.13 21.80
CA GLY A 29 2.67 -6.13 20.79
C GLY A 29 2.25 -5.57 19.41
N TRP A 30 2.46 -4.27 19.19
CA TRP A 30 2.07 -3.58 17.96
C TRP A 30 2.92 -3.96 16.74
N ALA A 31 4.17 -4.37 16.98
CA ALA A 31 5.06 -4.88 15.96
C ALA A 31 5.88 -6.04 16.50
N THR A 32 6.04 -7.09 15.70
CA THR A 32 6.78 -8.28 16.07
C THR A 32 7.65 -8.73 14.91
N VAL A 33 8.95 -8.92 15.16
CA VAL A 33 9.93 -9.34 14.16
C VAL A 33 10.20 -10.83 14.27
N TYR A 34 10.11 -11.49 13.12
CA TYR A 34 10.34 -12.92 12.95
C TYR A 34 11.46 -13.16 11.95
N LYS A 35 12.18 -14.27 12.12
CA LYS A 35 13.18 -14.78 11.17
C LYS A 35 12.71 -16.10 10.60
N ASP A 36 12.60 -16.15 9.27
CA ASP A 36 12.39 -17.41 8.56
C ASP A 36 13.71 -18.18 8.50
N ALA A 37 13.79 -19.28 9.25
CA ALA A 37 15.00 -20.12 9.32
C ALA A 37 15.37 -20.73 7.95
N SER A 38 14.38 -20.95 7.07
CA SER A 38 14.63 -21.56 5.76
C SER A 38 15.29 -20.61 4.77
N SER A 39 14.98 -19.32 4.84
CA SER A 39 15.50 -18.32 3.89
C SER A 39 16.45 -17.28 4.51
N GLY A 40 16.57 -17.28 5.84
CA GLY A 40 17.30 -16.26 6.59
C GLY A 40 16.66 -14.87 6.58
N ARG A 41 15.48 -14.71 5.96
CA ARG A 41 14.80 -13.42 5.80
C ARG A 41 14.07 -13.03 7.08
N PHE A 42 14.02 -11.73 7.33
CA PHE A 42 13.27 -11.15 8.43
C PHE A 42 11.92 -10.64 7.95
N TRP A 43 10.93 -10.76 8.82
CA TRP A 43 9.54 -10.36 8.58
C TRP A 43 9.03 -9.62 9.81
N MET A 44 8.27 -8.56 9.58
CA MET A 44 7.62 -7.79 10.64
C MET A 44 6.13 -7.98 10.51
N LYS A 45 5.50 -8.49 11.58
CA LYS A 45 4.05 -8.51 11.74
C LYS A 45 3.64 -7.22 12.43
N TYR A 46 2.64 -6.52 11.90
CA TYR A 46 2.10 -5.33 12.54
C TYR A 46 0.67 -5.05 12.07
N HIS A 47 -0.05 -4.17 12.76
CA HIS A 47 -1.41 -3.75 12.38
C HIS A 47 -1.39 -2.33 11.83
N THR A 48 -1.94 -2.14 10.64
CA THR A 48 -2.12 -0.81 10.07
C THR A 48 -3.49 -0.25 10.42
N THR A 49 -3.56 1.06 10.70
CA THR A 49 -4.82 1.78 10.89
C THR A 49 -5.47 2.18 9.56
N ALA A 50 -4.74 2.03 8.44
CA ALA A 50 -5.29 2.27 7.11
C ALA A 50 -6.40 1.25 6.81
N GLY A 51 -7.61 1.74 6.56
CA GLY A 51 -8.79 0.89 6.28
C GLY A 51 -9.55 0.42 7.52
N GLU A 52 -9.19 0.90 8.72
CA GLU A 52 -9.89 0.58 9.97
C GLU A 52 -11.29 1.20 10.01
N GLN A 53 -12.33 0.36 10.07
CA GLN A 53 -13.72 0.80 10.23
C GLN A 53 -14.34 0.43 11.59
N SER A 54 -13.70 -0.45 12.38
CA SER A 54 -14.36 -1.05 13.56
C SER A 54 -13.45 -1.39 14.75
N GLY A 55 -12.21 -0.89 14.79
CA GLY A 55 -11.27 -1.16 15.88
C GLY A 55 -10.59 -2.53 15.74
N GLY A 56 -9.28 -2.53 15.48
CA GLY A 56 -8.43 -3.73 15.32
C GLY A 56 -7.38 -3.62 14.22
N GLY A 57 -7.43 -2.58 13.38
CA GLY A 57 -6.53 -2.42 12.23
C GLY A 57 -6.58 -3.56 11.20
N TYR A 58 -5.77 -3.45 10.15
CA TYR A 58 -5.55 -4.51 9.16
C TYR A 58 -4.21 -5.21 9.45
N GLU A 59 -4.23 -6.52 9.68
CA GLU A 59 -3.02 -7.29 10.01
C GLU A 59 -2.14 -7.49 8.75
N LEU A 60 -0.86 -7.16 8.89
CA LEU A 60 0.13 -7.22 7.83
C LEU A 60 1.37 -8.00 8.27
N LEU A 61 1.92 -8.78 7.34
CA LEU A 61 3.27 -9.33 7.46
C LEU A 61 4.13 -8.78 6.32
N ILE A 62 5.12 -7.96 6.65
CA ILE A 62 5.97 -7.28 5.67
C ILE A 62 7.43 -7.74 5.78
N ARG A 63 8.07 -7.94 4.63
CA ARG A 63 9.45 -8.41 4.57
C ARG A 63 10.42 -7.28 4.88
N LEU A 64 11.43 -7.57 5.71
CA LEU A 64 12.52 -6.65 6.01
C LEU A 64 13.73 -6.89 5.07
N PRO A 65 14.50 -5.83 4.71
CA PRO A 65 14.22 -4.42 4.99
C PRO A 65 12.93 -3.95 4.29
N LEU A 66 12.28 -2.93 4.88
CA LEU A 66 10.98 -2.45 4.41
C LEU A 66 11.03 -2.09 2.92
N PRO A 67 10.03 -2.50 2.10
CA PRO A 67 9.97 -2.11 0.71
C PRO A 67 9.82 -0.58 0.57
N THR A 68 10.54 0.01 -0.38
CA THR A 68 10.37 1.42 -0.77
C THR A 68 8.98 1.70 -1.34
N THR A 69 8.52 2.95 -1.34
CA THR A 69 7.26 3.39 -1.97
C THR A 69 7.12 2.90 -3.42
N GLN A 70 8.17 3.00 -4.25
CA GLN A 70 8.16 2.50 -5.64
C GLN A 70 7.92 0.99 -5.69
N LYS A 71 8.51 0.25 -4.75
CA LYS A 71 8.34 -1.20 -4.68
C LYS A 71 6.95 -1.58 -4.21
N LEU A 72 6.37 -0.85 -3.26
CA LEU A 72 4.99 -1.05 -2.83
C LEU A 72 4.00 -0.75 -3.94
N VAL A 73 4.19 0.35 -4.68
CA VAL A 73 3.40 0.69 -5.88
C VAL A 73 3.45 -0.45 -6.90
N ALA A 74 4.65 -0.94 -7.23
CA ALA A 74 4.80 -2.07 -8.15
C ALA A 74 4.06 -3.31 -7.64
N VAL A 75 4.20 -3.65 -6.35
CA VAL A 75 3.50 -4.80 -5.75
C VAL A 75 1.98 -4.64 -5.83
N ALA A 76 1.44 -3.45 -5.53
CA ALA A 76 0.00 -3.18 -5.56
C ALA A 76 -0.63 -3.42 -6.95
N ILE A 77 0.11 -3.17 -8.04
CA ILE A 77 -0.42 -3.25 -9.41
C ILE A 77 0.03 -4.52 -10.15
N GLU A 78 1.20 -5.10 -9.83
CA GLU A 78 1.80 -6.24 -10.55
C GLU A 78 1.71 -7.57 -9.79
N SER A 79 1.48 -7.59 -8.47
CA SER A 79 1.49 -8.86 -7.73
C SER A 79 0.42 -9.82 -8.24
N PRO A 80 0.73 -11.11 -8.48
CA PRO A 80 -0.28 -12.10 -8.81
C PRO A 80 -1.15 -12.50 -7.61
N PHE A 81 -0.80 -12.05 -6.39
CA PHE A 81 -1.51 -12.39 -5.16
C PHE A 81 -2.36 -11.20 -4.71
N GLU A 82 -3.67 -11.38 -4.67
CA GLU A 82 -4.62 -10.33 -4.30
C GLU A 82 -4.38 -9.81 -2.87
N ASP A 83 -4.10 -10.70 -1.92
CA ASP A 83 -3.84 -10.30 -0.54
C ASP A 83 -2.54 -9.50 -0.40
N GLU A 84 -1.53 -9.78 -1.24
CA GLU A 84 -0.29 -9.00 -1.30
C GLU A 84 -0.53 -7.60 -1.85
N ALA A 85 -1.33 -7.50 -2.91
CA ALA A 85 -1.64 -6.24 -3.57
C ALA A 85 -2.40 -5.31 -2.60
N VAL A 86 -3.43 -5.83 -1.93
CA VAL A 86 -4.17 -5.10 -0.90
C VAL A 86 -3.25 -4.70 0.25
N ALA A 87 -2.41 -5.62 0.74
CA ALA A 87 -1.44 -5.31 1.78
C ALA A 87 -0.49 -4.16 1.42
N ALA A 88 -0.02 -4.12 0.17
CA ALA A 88 0.81 -3.02 -0.32
C ALA A 88 0.07 -1.68 -0.33
N VAL A 89 -1.21 -1.67 -0.73
CA VAL A 89 -2.04 -0.46 -0.69
C VAL A 89 -2.24 0.04 0.74
N MET A 90 -2.52 -0.85 1.69
CA MET A 90 -2.70 -0.43 3.09
C MET A 90 -1.42 0.16 3.67
N ARG A 91 -0.27 -0.46 3.36
CA ARG A 91 1.04 0.09 3.73
C ARG A 91 1.28 1.49 3.12
N LEU A 92 0.94 1.68 1.85
CA LEU A 92 1.09 2.99 1.18
C LEU A 92 0.25 4.09 1.83
N LEU A 93 -1.00 3.78 2.18
CA LEU A 93 -1.91 4.72 2.85
C LEU A 93 -1.43 5.10 4.25
N GLU A 94 -0.89 4.14 4.98
CA GLU A 94 -0.31 4.40 6.30
C GLU A 94 0.96 5.24 6.22
N GLU A 95 1.86 4.94 5.28
CA GLU A 95 3.06 5.75 5.04
C GLU A 95 2.71 7.20 4.63
N GLU A 96 1.64 7.39 3.85
CA GLU A 96 1.12 8.73 3.53
C GLU A 96 0.60 9.44 4.79
N ALA A 97 -0.19 8.77 5.61
CA ALA A 97 -0.84 9.36 6.78
C ALA A 97 0.16 9.70 7.90
N LEU A 98 1.03 8.76 8.25
CA LEU A 98 1.92 8.83 9.42
C LEU A 98 3.29 9.38 9.07
N GLU A 99 3.88 8.93 7.95
CA GLU A 99 5.25 9.27 7.56
C GLU A 99 5.30 10.40 6.53
N LYS A 100 4.14 10.90 6.08
CA LYS A 100 4.00 11.95 5.05
C LYS A 100 4.69 11.59 3.73
N LYS A 101 4.81 10.28 3.44
CA LYS A 101 5.39 9.76 2.19
C LYS A 101 4.31 9.71 1.11
N ASP A 102 4.38 10.66 0.18
CA ASP A 102 3.46 10.67 -0.95
C ASP A 102 3.77 9.55 -1.96
N PHE A 103 2.77 8.72 -2.25
CA PHE A 103 2.85 7.66 -3.26
C PHE A 103 2.00 7.93 -4.50
N ARG A 104 1.09 8.91 -4.46
CA ARG A 104 0.03 9.04 -5.48
C ARG A 104 0.60 9.38 -6.84
N HIS A 105 1.55 10.31 -6.89
CA HIS A 105 2.26 10.63 -8.13
C HIS A 105 3.08 9.42 -8.65
N VAL A 106 3.71 8.64 -7.76
CA VAL A 106 4.46 7.42 -8.12
C VAL A 106 3.52 6.40 -8.76
N LEU A 107 2.33 6.19 -8.18
CA LEU A 107 1.32 5.28 -8.70
C LEU A 107 0.83 5.70 -10.09
N VAL A 108 0.46 6.98 -10.27
CA VAL A 108 -0.02 7.49 -11.56
C VAL A 108 1.09 7.40 -12.63
N ASN A 109 2.31 7.87 -12.32
CA ASN A 109 3.43 7.79 -13.25
C ASN A 109 3.68 6.34 -13.69
N ARG A 110 3.66 5.41 -12.75
CA ARG A 110 3.89 3.99 -13.06
C ARG A 110 2.82 3.41 -13.97
N LEU A 111 1.55 3.80 -13.79
CA LEU A 111 0.45 3.34 -14.63
C LEU A 111 0.47 3.96 -16.03
N GLU A 112 0.96 5.20 -16.18
CA GLU A 112 1.14 5.83 -17.48
C GLU A 112 2.23 5.17 -18.33
N GLU A 113 3.23 4.54 -17.70
CA GLU A 113 4.26 3.75 -18.37
C GLU A 113 3.75 2.40 -18.89
N MET A 114 2.56 1.96 -18.47
CA MET A 114 1.99 0.66 -18.81
C MET A 114 1.04 0.73 -20.01
N ASN A 115 1.04 -0.31 -20.84
CA ASN A 115 -0.02 -0.50 -21.84
C ASN A 115 -1.27 -1.10 -21.20
N LEU A 116 -2.07 -0.25 -20.53
CA LEU A 116 -3.24 -0.67 -19.75
C LEU A 116 -4.27 -1.45 -20.57
N GLU A 117 -4.49 -1.09 -21.84
CA GLU A 117 -5.49 -1.73 -22.70
C GLU A 117 -5.16 -3.22 -22.95
N SER A 118 -3.86 -3.54 -23.01
CA SER A 118 -3.35 -4.90 -23.26
C SER A 118 -3.29 -5.80 -22.02
N LEU A 119 -3.56 -5.27 -20.83
CA LEU A 119 -3.42 -6.04 -19.59
C LEU A 119 -4.50 -7.12 -19.45
N PRO A 120 -4.18 -8.25 -18.78
CA PRO A 120 -5.18 -9.25 -18.41
C PRO A 120 -6.31 -8.67 -17.56
N THR A 121 -7.53 -9.20 -17.70
CA THR A 121 -8.72 -8.75 -16.97
C THR A 121 -8.52 -8.71 -15.46
N GLU A 122 -7.87 -9.72 -14.89
CA GLU A 122 -7.59 -9.79 -13.44
C GLU A 122 -6.70 -8.64 -12.97
N GLN A 123 -5.67 -8.29 -13.75
CA GLN A 123 -4.79 -7.18 -13.42
C GLN A 123 -5.52 -5.83 -13.56
N LYS A 124 -6.38 -5.68 -14.57
CA LYS A 124 -7.22 -4.49 -14.71
C LYS A 124 -8.18 -4.32 -13.54
N GLN A 125 -8.81 -5.40 -13.09
CA GLN A 125 -9.69 -5.39 -11.91
C GLN A 125 -8.93 -5.00 -10.64
N ARG A 126 -7.70 -5.51 -10.47
CA ARG A 126 -6.82 -5.12 -9.36
C ARG A 126 -6.51 -3.63 -9.39
N ILE A 127 -6.10 -3.08 -10.54
CA ILE A 127 -5.81 -1.64 -10.66
C ILE A 127 -7.06 -0.81 -10.33
N ARG A 128 -8.24 -1.20 -10.79
CA ARG A 128 -9.51 -0.55 -10.39
C ARG A 128 -9.72 -0.58 -8.88
N LYS A 129 -9.44 -1.72 -8.22
CA LYS A 129 -9.52 -1.82 -6.76
C LYS A 129 -8.50 -0.92 -6.06
N VAL A 130 -7.28 -0.81 -6.59
CA VAL A 130 -6.27 0.15 -6.10
C VAL A 130 -6.80 1.59 -6.20
N PHE A 131 -7.43 1.97 -7.32
CA PHE A 131 -8.06 3.29 -7.47
C PHE A 131 -9.11 3.57 -6.40
N THR A 132 -9.97 2.59 -6.13
CA THR A 132 -11.01 2.69 -5.10
C THR A 132 -10.41 2.81 -3.71
N LEU A 133 -9.51 1.89 -3.33
CA LEU A 133 -8.93 1.85 -1.98
C LEU A 133 -8.12 3.10 -1.64
N THR A 134 -7.43 3.66 -2.63
CA THR A 134 -6.64 4.90 -2.45
C THR A 134 -7.47 6.17 -2.66
N SER A 135 -8.73 6.01 -3.12
CA SER A 135 -9.59 7.04 -3.70
C SER A 135 -8.79 7.99 -4.60
N LEU A 136 -8.06 7.41 -5.55
CA LEU A 136 -7.16 8.12 -6.46
C LEU A 136 -7.90 9.04 -7.43
N LEU A 137 -9.15 8.70 -7.74
CA LEU A 137 -10.03 9.46 -8.63
C LEU A 137 -10.66 10.68 -7.94
N ASP A 138 -10.51 10.80 -6.62
CA ASP A 138 -11.06 11.91 -5.84
C ASP A 138 -10.10 13.11 -5.89
N PRO A 139 -10.52 14.28 -6.42
CA PRO A 139 -9.68 15.46 -6.52
C PRO A 139 -9.56 16.23 -5.19
N THR A 140 -10.27 15.84 -4.14
CA THR A 140 -10.26 16.57 -2.86
C THR A 140 -8.90 16.48 -2.16
N ASN A 141 -8.52 17.56 -1.48
CA ASN A 141 -7.30 17.59 -0.69
C ASN A 141 -7.44 16.69 0.54
N LYS A 142 -6.61 15.65 0.63
CA LYS A 142 -6.59 14.70 1.75
C LYS A 142 -5.55 15.02 2.82
N ARG A 143 -4.74 16.07 2.64
CA ARG A 143 -3.73 16.49 3.61
C ARG A 143 -4.34 17.38 4.69
N GLU A 144 -3.66 17.43 5.83
CA GLU A 144 -4.03 18.29 6.95
C GLU A 144 -4.12 19.76 6.52
N VAL A 145 -5.18 20.45 6.96
CA VAL A 145 -5.43 21.87 6.66
C VAL A 145 -4.88 22.78 7.74
N LYS A 146 -4.86 22.32 9.00
CA LYS A 146 -4.48 23.12 10.15
C LYS A 146 -3.02 23.56 10.04
N GLY A 147 -2.77 24.85 10.21
CA GLY A 147 -1.41 25.42 10.18
C GLY A 147 -0.85 25.74 8.79
N LYS A 148 -1.62 25.52 7.72
CA LYS A 148 -1.22 25.90 6.36
C LYS A 148 -1.68 27.30 5.99
N THR A 149 -0.88 27.96 5.17
CA THR A 149 -1.24 29.20 4.47
C THR A 149 -2.25 28.91 3.35
N ILE A 150 -2.92 29.95 2.86
CA ILE A 150 -3.85 29.85 1.73
C ILE A 150 -3.12 29.34 0.47
N GLU A 151 -1.89 29.79 0.27
CA GLU A 151 -1.04 29.39 -0.87
C GLU A 151 -0.73 27.89 -0.82
N GLN A 152 -0.31 27.37 0.34
CA GLN A 152 -0.08 25.93 0.52
C GLN A 152 -1.35 25.09 0.31
N LEU A 153 -2.52 25.60 0.73
CA LEU A 153 -3.79 24.92 0.49
C LEU A 153 -4.15 24.89 -1.00
N LYS A 154 -3.84 25.96 -1.75
CA LYS A 154 -4.02 26.01 -3.21
C LYS A 154 -3.07 25.04 -3.91
N GLU A 155 -1.81 24.97 -3.47
CA GLU A 155 -0.82 24.02 -4.01
C GLU A 155 -1.26 22.57 -3.80
N ASP A 156 -1.73 22.23 -2.60
CA ASP A 156 -2.27 20.89 -2.34
C ASP A 156 -3.51 20.59 -3.19
N ALA A 157 -4.45 21.53 -3.29
CA ALA A 157 -5.66 21.34 -4.10
C ALA A 157 -5.30 21.10 -5.57
N ALA A 158 -4.40 21.90 -6.13
CA ALA A 158 -3.91 21.73 -7.50
C ALA A 158 -3.18 20.38 -7.69
N TYR A 159 -2.42 19.95 -6.69
CA TYR A 159 -1.76 18.64 -6.69
C TYR A 159 -2.77 17.49 -6.79
N PHE A 160 -3.78 17.45 -5.90
CA PHE A 160 -4.76 16.36 -5.88
C PHE A 160 -5.68 16.40 -7.12
N GLU A 161 -6.04 17.59 -7.60
CA GLU A 161 -6.78 17.74 -8.86
C GLU A 161 -5.98 17.17 -10.04
N ASN A 162 -4.68 17.45 -10.14
CA ASN A 162 -3.82 16.92 -11.19
C ASN A 162 -3.69 15.39 -11.14
N VAL A 163 -3.50 14.83 -9.94
CA VAL A 163 -3.45 13.38 -9.73
C VAL A 163 -4.77 12.72 -10.15
N SER A 164 -5.90 13.24 -9.70
CA SER A 164 -7.23 12.72 -10.02
C SER A 164 -7.52 12.77 -11.52
N LYS A 165 -7.24 13.90 -12.19
CA LYS A 165 -7.42 14.03 -13.64
C LYS A 165 -6.65 12.98 -14.42
N ARG A 166 -5.38 12.76 -14.08
CA ARG A 166 -4.55 11.73 -14.74
C ARG A 166 -5.06 10.32 -14.45
N ALA A 167 -5.47 10.06 -13.22
CA ALA A 167 -6.04 8.77 -12.84
C ALA A 167 -7.37 8.48 -13.54
N LEU A 168 -8.22 9.48 -13.79
CA LEU A 168 -9.45 9.34 -14.57
C LEU A 168 -9.16 8.91 -16.02
N ILE A 169 -8.20 9.55 -16.68
CA ILE A 169 -7.76 9.18 -18.04
C ILE A 169 -7.26 7.72 -18.08
N LEU A 170 -6.53 7.30 -17.05
CA LEU A 170 -6.06 5.91 -16.93
C LEU A 170 -7.22 4.94 -16.68
N SER A 171 -8.23 5.34 -15.90
CA SER A 171 -9.41 4.54 -15.58
C SER A 171 -10.22 4.18 -16.83
N ASP A 172 -10.30 5.10 -17.79
CA ASP A 172 -11.01 4.88 -19.06
C ASP A 172 -10.32 3.83 -19.97
N LYS A 173 -9.04 3.53 -19.72
CA LYS A 173 -8.24 2.54 -20.48
C LYS A 173 -8.24 1.14 -19.87
N LEU A 174 -8.74 0.99 -18.63
CA LEU A 174 -8.85 -0.30 -17.94
C LEU A 174 -10.12 -1.01 -18.38
#